data_AF-A0A0X8JIF9-F1
#
_entry.id   AF-A0A0X8JIF9-F1
#
_cell.length_a   1.000
_cell.length_b   1.000
_cell.length_c   1.000
_cell.angle_alpha   90.00
_cell.angle_beta   90.00
_cell.angle_gamma   90.00
#
_symmetry.space_group_name_H-M   'P 1'
#
loop_
_entity.id
_entity.type
_entity.pdbx_description
1 polymer ?
#
loop_
_entity_poly.entity_id
_entity_poly.type
_entity_poly.pdbx_seq_one_letter_code
_entity_poly.pdbx_strand_id
1 'polypeptide(L)'
;MKIPYLPITLFVLLFVTGCSDSSIDLVKNGNFPGYPNVSIGKILDGSFSGTKWSSQETSKGEVRVMFEGAITPKIHAAFKDQALRLIHADATKGWVNGVTSNYNKYLLQARTAGVLSVVIGDDKIPRSFMSDFRQDCSRKAANLQENSEPWNQLLSECADTLEKAINEAFDELYWKEGDTVFFEWVIHSSGQNFEVTRFGAATMPTGISLDRALKAVYSVE
;
A
#
# COMPACT_ATOMS: atom_id res chain seq x y z
N MET A 1 -36.86 -43.88 -59.88
CA MET A 1 -37.24 -42.66 -59.15
C MET A 1 -36.34 -42.58 -57.92
N LYS A 2 -35.47 -41.56 -57.88
CA LYS A 2 -34.36 -41.42 -56.90
C LYS A 2 -34.85 -40.60 -55.71
N ILE A 3 -34.64 -41.07 -54.47
CA ILE A 3 -34.85 -40.28 -53.25
C ILE A 3 -33.45 -39.77 -52.82
N PRO A 4 -33.24 -38.46 -52.64
CA PRO A 4 -31.93 -37.90 -52.33
C PRO A 4 -31.61 -38.02 -50.83
N TYR A 5 -30.35 -38.32 -50.54
CA TYR A 5 -29.75 -38.31 -49.21
C TYR A 5 -29.62 -36.86 -48.70
N LEU A 6 -30.17 -36.59 -47.53
CA LEU A 6 -30.01 -35.33 -46.79
C LEU A 6 -28.72 -35.42 -45.95
N PRO A 7 -27.73 -34.52 -46.09
CA PRO A 7 -26.55 -34.54 -45.23
C PRO A 7 -26.89 -33.86 -43.90
N ILE A 8 -26.97 -34.65 -42.82
CA ILE A 8 -27.04 -34.16 -41.44
C ILE A 8 -25.71 -33.46 -41.15
N THR A 9 -25.75 -32.13 -41.12
CA THR A 9 -24.61 -31.29 -40.77
C THR A 9 -24.43 -31.35 -39.24
N LEU A 10 -23.43 -32.13 -38.79
CA LEU A 10 -23.04 -32.23 -37.39
C LEU A 10 -22.34 -30.93 -36.97
N PHE A 11 -23.10 -30.00 -36.39
CA PHE A 11 -22.58 -28.78 -35.79
C PHE A 11 -21.90 -29.17 -34.46
N VAL A 12 -20.60 -29.44 -34.50
CA VAL A 12 -19.78 -29.66 -33.31
C VAL A 12 -19.67 -28.31 -32.58
N LEU A 13 -20.55 -28.11 -31.59
CA LEU A 13 -20.41 -27.09 -30.56
C LEU A 13 -19.15 -27.44 -29.73
N LEU A 14 -18.03 -26.83 -30.12
CA LEU A 14 -16.86 -26.70 -29.26
C LEU A 14 -17.26 -25.82 -28.08
N PHE A 15 -17.78 -26.43 -27.02
CA PHE A 15 -17.78 -25.85 -25.70
C PHE A 15 -16.31 -25.72 -25.28
N VAL A 16 -15.72 -24.55 -25.53
CA VAL A 16 -14.52 -24.12 -24.83
C VAL A 16 -14.93 -23.93 -23.38
N THR A 17 -14.91 -25.00 -22.59
CA THR A 17 -14.94 -24.91 -21.14
C THR A 17 -13.65 -24.21 -20.76
N GLY A 18 -13.69 -22.88 -20.64
CA GLY A 18 -12.65 -22.16 -19.94
C GLY A 18 -12.56 -22.77 -18.54
N CYS A 19 -11.45 -23.43 -18.23
CA CYS A 19 -11.13 -23.84 -16.88
C CYS A 19 -11.03 -22.57 -16.04
N SER A 20 -12.13 -22.16 -15.40
CA SER A 20 -12.02 -21.21 -14.30
C SER A 20 -11.31 -21.96 -13.19
N ASP A 21 -10.20 -21.40 -12.74
CA ASP A 21 -9.43 -21.99 -11.67
C ASP A 21 -10.20 -21.78 -10.37
N SER A 22 -10.87 -22.84 -9.90
CA SER A 22 -11.72 -22.80 -8.72
C SER A 22 -11.04 -22.19 -7.49
N SER A 23 -9.70 -22.28 -7.42
CA SER A 23 -8.88 -21.70 -6.36
C SER A 23 -8.78 -20.17 -6.48
N ILE A 24 -8.58 -19.66 -7.70
CA ILE A 24 -8.58 -18.23 -7.97
C ILE A 24 -9.96 -17.64 -7.69
N ASP A 25 -11.02 -18.31 -8.13
CA ASP A 25 -12.40 -17.87 -7.91
C ASP A 25 -12.74 -17.83 -6.42
N LEU A 26 -12.28 -18.81 -5.63
CA LEU A 26 -12.44 -18.81 -4.17
C LEU A 26 -11.84 -17.55 -3.53
N VAL A 27 -10.59 -17.22 -3.89
CA VAL A 27 -9.91 -16.04 -3.34
C VAL A 27 -10.55 -14.74 -3.85
N LYS A 28 -10.79 -14.62 -5.16
CA LYS A 28 -11.39 -13.42 -5.76
C LYS A 28 -12.75 -13.07 -5.15
N ASN A 29 -13.57 -14.08 -4.84
CA ASN A 29 -14.91 -13.88 -4.31
C ASN A 29 -14.94 -13.71 -2.78
N GLY A 30 -13.86 -14.01 -2.08
CA GLY A 30 -13.76 -13.76 -0.64
C GLY A 30 -13.45 -12.30 -0.30
N ASN A 31 -13.16 -12.03 0.97
CA ASN A 31 -12.92 -10.68 1.50
C ASN A 31 -11.61 -10.62 2.31
N PHE A 32 -10.99 -9.45 2.34
CA PHE A 32 -9.93 -9.20 3.32
C PHE A 32 -10.52 -9.11 4.74
N PRO A 33 -9.84 -9.65 5.77
CA PRO A 33 -10.22 -9.43 7.16
C PRO A 33 -10.33 -7.93 7.48
N GLY A 34 -11.46 -7.52 8.08
CA GLY A 34 -11.75 -6.12 8.37
C GLY A 34 -12.41 -5.33 7.23
N TYR A 35 -12.54 -5.92 6.03
CA TYR A 35 -13.15 -5.29 4.86
C TYR A 35 -14.22 -6.20 4.19
N PRO A 36 -15.34 -6.51 4.89
CA PRO A 36 -16.28 -7.56 4.47
C PRO A 36 -17.21 -7.18 3.30
N ASN A 37 -17.28 -5.91 2.92
CA ASN A 37 -18.32 -5.42 2.01
C ASN A 37 -17.91 -5.45 0.52
N VAL A 38 -16.64 -5.71 0.23
CA VAL A 38 -16.09 -5.67 -1.14
C VAL A 38 -15.18 -6.87 -1.31
N SER A 39 -15.37 -7.63 -2.39
CA SER A 39 -14.58 -8.82 -2.65
C SER A 39 -13.13 -8.47 -3.02
N ILE A 40 -12.21 -9.39 -2.73
CA ILE A 40 -10.78 -9.23 -3.02
C ILE A 40 -10.56 -8.98 -4.51
N GLY A 41 -11.22 -9.76 -5.37
CA GLY A 41 -11.11 -9.60 -6.82
C GLY A 41 -11.55 -8.22 -7.27
N LYS A 42 -12.71 -7.73 -6.79
CA LYS A 42 -13.22 -6.41 -7.15
C LYS A 42 -12.27 -5.30 -6.72
N ILE A 43 -11.81 -5.32 -5.47
CA ILE A 43 -10.96 -4.24 -4.96
C ILE A 43 -9.59 -4.23 -5.66
N LEU A 44 -8.96 -5.38 -5.87
CA LEU A 44 -7.64 -5.46 -6.48
C LEU A 44 -7.68 -5.21 -8.00
N ASP A 45 -8.62 -5.83 -8.71
CA ASP A 45 -8.78 -5.61 -10.16
C ASP A 45 -9.24 -4.18 -10.49
N GLY A 46 -9.92 -3.50 -9.56
CA GLY A 46 -10.29 -2.08 -9.69
C GLY A 46 -9.20 -1.09 -9.28
N SER A 47 -8.25 -1.51 -8.46
CA SER A 47 -7.19 -0.64 -7.90
C SER A 47 -5.93 -0.60 -8.76
N PHE A 48 -5.53 -1.75 -9.31
CA PHE A 48 -4.27 -1.92 -10.04
C PHE A 48 -4.52 -2.09 -11.53
N SER A 49 -3.52 -1.79 -12.35
CA SER A 49 -3.58 -1.99 -13.81
C SER A 49 -2.84 -3.25 -14.24
N GLY A 50 -3.20 -3.79 -15.41
CA GLY A 50 -2.52 -4.95 -15.99
C GLY A 50 -2.55 -6.20 -15.11
N THR A 51 -3.65 -6.42 -14.38
CA THR A 51 -3.72 -7.44 -13.33
C THR A 51 -3.63 -8.85 -13.89
N LYS A 52 -3.00 -9.73 -13.11
CA LYS A 52 -2.84 -11.14 -13.41
C LYS A 52 -3.12 -11.96 -12.16
N TRP A 53 -3.74 -13.11 -12.38
CA TRP A 53 -4.02 -14.09 -11.34
C TRP A 53 -3.46 -15.43 -11.78
N SER A 54 -2.84 -16.15 -10.86
CA SER A 54 -2.36 -17.51 -11.08
C SER A 54 -2.58 -18.36 -9.84
N SER A 55 -2.62 -19.67 -10.03
CA SER A 55 -2.55 -20.61 -8.92
C SER A 55 -1.49 -21.67 -9.17
N GLN A 56 -0.99 -22.24 -8.08
CA GLN A 56 -0.04 -23.35 -8.12
C GLN A 56 -0.26 -24.26 -6.91
N GLU A 57 -0.43 -25.55 -7.15
CA GLU A 57 -0.36 -26.55 -6.09
C GLU A 57 1.11 -26.81 -5.70
N THR A 58 1.37 -26.83 -4.40
CA THR A 58 2.68 -27.12 -3.84
C THR A 58 2.88 -28.62 -3.65
N SER A 59 4.13 -29.05 -3.45
CA SER A 59 4.45 -30.45 -3.13
C SER A 59 3.83 -30.97 -1.83
N LYS A 60 3.24 -30.10 -1.01
CA LYS A 60 2.54 -30.44 0.25
C LYS A 60 1.02 -30.52 0.10
N GLY A 61 0.49 -30.34 -1.10
CA GLY A 61 -0.97 -30.31 -1.36
C GLY A 61 -1.66 -29.00 -0.96
N GLU A 62 -0.90 -27.96 -0.61
CA GLU A 62 -1.42 -26.60 -0.43
C GLU A 62 -1.55 -25.93 -1.80
N VAL A 63 -2.62 -25.16 -2.02
CA VAL A 63 -2.74 -24.33 -3.23
C VAL A 63 -2.35 -22.90 -2.91
N ARG A 64 -1.41 -22.36 -3.68
CA ARG A 64 -1.03 -20.95 -3.65
C ARG A 64 -1.78 -20.21 -4.74
N VAL A 65 -2.40 -19.09 -4.39
CA VAL A 65 -2.98 -18.15 -5.36
C VAL A 65 -2.15 -16.88 -5.33
N MET A 66 -1.75 -16.39 -6.50
CA MET A 66 -0.97 -15.17 -6.65
C MET A 66 -1.75 -14.15 -7.46
N PHE A 67 -1.80 -12.93 -6.97
CA PHE A 67 -2.18 -11.74 -7.71
C PHE A 67 -0.93 -10.92 -8.02
N GLU A 68 -0.87 -10.38 -9.23
CA GLU A 68 0.08 -9.34 -9.62
C GLU A 68 -0.67 -8.18 -10.29
N GLY A 69 -0.23 -6.95 -10.05
CA GLY A 69 -0.78 -5.77 -10.71
C GLY A 69 0.20 -4.61 -10.66
N ALA A 70 0.03 -3.64 -11.56
CA ALA A 70 0.85 -2.44 -11.60
C ALA A 70 0.19 -1.30 -10.81
N ILE A 71 1.01 -0.54 -10.08
CA ILE A 71 0.59 0.65 -9.34
C ILE A 71 0.11 1.72 -10.31
N THR A 72 -1.11 2.21 -10.09
CA THR A 72 -1.72 3.31 -10.84
C THR A 72 -1.41 4.66 -10.17
N PRO A 73 -1.52 5.80 -10.88
CA PRO A 73 -1.38 7.13 -10.27
C PRO A 73 -2.32 7.33 -9.06
N LYS A 74 -3.55 6.82 -9.16
CA LYS A 74 -4.57 6.91 -8.12
C LYS A 74 -4.13 6.17 -6.85
N ILE A 75 -3.63 4.95 -7.00
CA ILE A 75 -3.11 4.16 -5.89
C ILE A 75 -1.86 4.81 -5.30
N HIS A 76 -0.91 5.24 -6.12
CA HIS A 76 0.28 5.95 -5.66
C HIS A 76 -0.09 7.15 -4.77
N ALA A 77 -1.00 8.00 -5.24
CA ALA A 77 -1.48 9.16 -4.49
C ALA A 77 -2.17 8.77 -3.17
N ALA A 78 -2.99 7.71 -3.17
CA ALA A 78 -3.67 7.24 -1.96
C ALA A 78 -2.70 6.68 -0.92
N PHE A 79 -1.68 5.93 -1.35
CA PHE A 79 -0.62 5.46 -0.46
C PHE A 79 0.14 6.64 0.15
N LYS A 80 0.50 7.65 -0.65
CA LYS A 80 1.15 8.87 -0.19
C LYS A 80 0.28 9.61 0.83
N ASP A 81 -0.99 9.84 0.53
CA ASP A 81 -1.92 10.55 1.41
C ASP A 81 -2.16 9.80 2.73
N GLN A 82 -2.37 8.48 2.71
CA GLN A 82 -2.50 7.71 3.95
C GLN A 82 -1.23 7.77 4.82
N ALA A 83 -0.07 7.72 4.18
CA ALA A 83 1.18 7.79 4.90
C ALA A 83 1.43 9.20 5.48
N LEU A 84 1.13 10.26 4.74
CA LEU A 84 1.17 11.65 5.22
C LEU A 84 0.16 11.93 6.33
N ARG A 85 -1.07 11.39 6.24
CA ARG A 85 -2.09 11.53 7.31
C ARG A 85 -1.61 10.97 8.64
N LEU A 86 -0.92 9.83 8.63
CA LEU A 86 -0.34 9.27 9.85
C LEU A 86 0.75 10.20 10.42
N ILE A 87 1.56 10.79 9.55
CA ILE A 87 2.58 11.76 9.93
C ILE A 87 1.93 13.03 10.53
N HIS A 88 0.87 13.55 9.89
CA HIS A 88 0.20 14.79 10.27
C HIS A 88 -0.65 14.65 11.54
N ALA A 89 -1.48 13.60 11.66
CA ALA A 89 -2.39 13.41 12.78
C ALA A 89 -1.67 13.27 14.14
N ASP A 90 -0.41 12.86 14.11
CA ASP A 90 0.40 12.68 15.32
C ASP A 90 1.44 13.80 15.50
N ALA A 91 1.88 14.48 14.43
CA ALA A 91 2.55 15.79 14.54
C ALA A 91 1.64 16.79 15.27
N THR A 92 0.36 16.91 14.89
CA THR A 92 -0.59 17.82 15.57
C THR A 92 -0.78 17.48 17.05
N LYS A 93 -0.79 16.21 17.45
CA LYS A 93 -0.86 15.82 18.88
C LYS A 93 0.43 16.08 19.65
N GLY A 94 1.58 16.02 18.97
CA GLY A 94 2.89 16.30 19.57
C GLY A 94 3.19 17.79 19.74
N TRP A 95 2.66 18.62 18.84
CA TRP A 95 2.93 20.06 18.82
C TRP A 95 2.20 20.83 19.92
N VAL A 96 1.03 20.36 20.35
CA VAL A 96 0.24 20.98 21.43
C VAL A 96 0.95 20.92 22.81
N ASN A 97 2.04 20.16 22.97
CA ASN A 97 2.67 19.89 24.28
C ASN A 97 4.20 20.15 24.34
N GLY A 98 4.71 21.12 23.58
CA GLY A 98 6.08 21.61 23.75
C GLY A 98 7.13 20.93 22.87
N VAL A 99 7.92 21.78 22.22
CA VAL A 99 8.74 21.58 21.01
C VAL A 99 9.79 20.45 21.08
N THR A 100 10.10 19.89 22.25
CA THR A 100 11.22 18.94 22.43
C THR A 100 10.83 17.52 22.85
N SER A 101 9.70 17.29 23.54
CA SER A 101 9.37 15.97 24.10
C SER A 101 8.65 15.04 23.11
N ASN A 102 7.81 15.59 22.23
CA ASN A 102 6.95 14.78 21.36
C ASN A 102 7.55 14.45 19.98
N TYR A 103 8.67 15.09 19.61
CA TYR A 103 9.35 14.83 18.35
C TYR A 103 10.10 13.48 18.33
N ASN A 104 10.58 12.99 19.48
CA ASN A 104 11.11 11.62 19.58
C ASN A 104 10.00 10.56 19.38
N LYS A 105 8.74 10.88 19.74
CA LYS A 105 7.58 10.02 19.51
C LYS A 105 7.17 10.02 18.04
N TYR A 106 7.21 11.18 17.39
CA TYR A 106 7.07 11.34 15.92
C TYR A 106 8.11 10.52 15.15
N LEU A 107 9.39 10.62 15.51
CA LEU A 107 10.47 9.82 14.92
C LEU A 107 10.29 8.31 15.14
N LEU A 108 9.94 7.90 16.36
CA LEU A 108 9.72 6.50 16.70
C LEU A 108 8.53 5.89 15.94
N GLN A 109 7.44 6.64 15.79
CA GLN A 109 6.24 6.16 15.12
C GLN A 109 6.32 6.24 13.60
N ALA A 110 6.98 7.25 13.05
CA ALA A 110 7.27 7.27 11.61
C ALA A 110 8.28 6.15 11.25
N ARG A 111 9.21 5.79 12.15
CA ARG A 111 9.99 4.53 12.05
C ARG A 111 9.08 3.28 12.13
N THR A 112 8.11 3.28 13.04
CA THR A 112 7.11 2.19 13.18
C THR A 112 6.12 2.16 12.00
N ALA A 113 5.99 3.27 11.26
CA ALA A 113 5.19 3.40 10.05
C ALA A 113 5.85 2.71 8.84
N GLY A 114 7.13 2.32 8.96
CA GLY A 114 8.00 1.91 7.85
C GLY A 114 8.48 3.10 7.01
N VAL A 115 7.72 4.19 7.01
CA VAL A 115 7.96 5.42 6.25
C VAL A 115 9.31 6.05 6.58
N LEU A 116 9.61 6.28 7.85
CA LEU A 116 10.77 7.08 8.24
C LEU A 116 12.06 6.26 8.28
N SER A 117 11.99 4.94 8.44
CA SER A 117 13.16 4.06 8.30
C SER A 117 13.58 3.88 6.85
N VAL A 118 12.65 4.05 5.91
CA VAL A 118 12.93 4.03 4.46
C VAL A 118 13.43 5.40 4.01
N VAL A 119 12.78 6.46 4.49
CA VAL A 119 13.13 7.84 4.17
C VAL A 119 14.42 8.30 4.87
N ILE A 120 14.67 7.87 6.12
CA ILE A 120 15.86 8.21 6.91
C ILE A 120 16.70 6.96 7.11
N GLY A 121 17.62 6.74 6.18
CA GLY A 121 18.46 5.55 6.16
C GLY A 121 19.15 5.35 4.82
N ASP A 122 18.46 5.69 3.73
CA ASP A 122 19.03 5.79 2.38
C ASP A 122 19.55 7.21 2.10
N ASP A 123 20.40 7.33 1.08
CA ASP A 123 21.24 8.48 0.70
C ASP A 123 20.54 9.86 0.52
N LYS A 124 19.24 9.97 0.82
CA LYS A 124 18.37 11.12 0.49
C LYS A 124 17.98 11.99 1.68
N ILE A 125 17.67 11.43 2.83
CA ILE A 125 17.61 12.21 4.07
C ILE A 125 18.81 11.80 4.92
N PRO A 126 19.87 12.63 4.99
CA PRO A 126 21.03 12.36 5.81
C PRO A 126 20.63 11.97 7.22
N ARG A 127 21.34 11.01 7.84
CA ARG A 127 21.08 10.66 9.25
C ARG A 127 21.15 11.88 10.17
N SER A 128 21.95 12.89 9.81
CA SER A 128 22.05 14.17 10.53
C SER A 128 20.91 15.14 10.23
N PHE A 129 20.17 14.99 9.14
CA PHE A 129 19.11 15.93 8.75
C PHE A 129 18.14 16.19 9.91
N MET A 130 17.70 15.14 10.61
CA MET A 130 16.77 15.31 11.73
C MET A 130 17.41 15.96 12.97
N SER A 131 18.70 15.73 13.23
CA SER A 131 19.39 16.45 14.30
C SER A 131 19.59 17.92 13.95
N ASP A 132 19.95 18.18 12.71
CA ASP A 132 20.29 19.52 12.21
C ASP A 132 19.02 20.37 12.08
N PHE A 133 17.94 19.82 11.49
CA PHE A 133 16.61 20.41 11.44
C PHE A 133 16.09 20.74 12.84
N ARG A 134 16.21 19.81 13.79
CA ARG A 134 15.80 20.03 15.18
C ARG A 134 16.58 21.18 15.82
N GLN A 135 17.89 21.18 15.65
CA GLN A 135 18.76 22.20 16.23
C GLN A 135 18.44 23.58 15.65
N ASP A 136 18.19 23.67 14.34
CA ASP A 136 17.85 24.93 13.68
C ASP A 136 16.50 25.48 14.15
N CYS A 137 15.43 24.69 14.10
CA CYS A 137 14.10 25.12 14.55
C CYS A 137 14.10 25.50 16.04
N SER A 138 14.79 24.75 16.89
CA SER A 138 14.90 25.07 18.33
C SER A 138 15.67 26.36 18.57
N ARG A 139 16.77 26.59 17.84
CA ARG A 139 17.56 27.81 17.94
C ARG A 139 16.75 29.05 17.52
N LYS A 140 15.98 28.94 16.43
CA LYS A 140 15.10 30.03 15.96
C LYS A 140 13.98 30.33 16.96
N ALA A 141 13.44 29.31 17.61
CA ALA A 141 12.35 29.47 18.59
C ALA A 141 12.81 30.02 19.95
N ALA A 142 14.09 29.88 20.31
CA ALA A 142 14.62 30.14 21.65
C ALA A 142 14.36 31.55 22.20
N ASN A 143 14.20 32.54 21.32
CA ASN A 143 13.97 33.94 21.70
C ASN A 143 12.54 34.42 21.40
N LEU A 144 11.65 33.53 20.96
CA LEU A 144 10.27 33.88 20.64
C LEU A 144 9.35 33.54 21.81
N GLN A 145 8.37 34.41 22.07
CA GLN A 145 7.34 34.12 23.05
C GLN A 145 6.42 33.02 22.50
N GLU A 146 6.20 31.96 23.26
CA GLU A 146 5.29 30.87 22.89
C GLU A 146 3.89 31.41 22.57
N ASN A 147 3.25 30.86 21.53
CA ASN A 147 1.95 31.29 20.98
C ASN A 147 1.90 32.72 20.40
N SER A 148 3.01 33.45 20.36
CA SER A 148 3.06 34.72 19.61
C SER A 148 2.95 34.46 18.10
N GLU A 149 2.53 35.48 17.35
CA GLU A 149 2.45 35.40 15.89
C GLU A 149 3.80 34.99 15.24
N PRO A 150 4.96 35.57 15.61
CA PRO A 150 6.26 35.10 15.11
C PRO A 150 6.59 33.66 15.46
N TRP A 151 6.19 33.19 16.64
CA TRP A 151 6.42 31.80 17.06
C TRP A 151 5.56 30.82 16.24
N ASN A 152 4.29 31.15 16.02
CA ASN A 152 3.38 30.36 15.17
C ASN A 152 3.84 30.32 13.71
N GLN A 153 4.37 31.44 13.19
CA GLN A 153 4.91 31.50 11.83
C GLN A 153 6.14 30.60 11.69
N LEU A 154 7.11 30.69 12.61
CA LEU A 154 8.29 29.82 12.61
C LEU A 154 7.89 28.34 12.68
N LEU A 155 6.90 28.02 13.51
CA LEU A 155 6.34 26.70 13.61
C LEU A 155 5.79 26.22 12.26
N SER A 156 4.99 27.03 11.56
CA SER A 156 4.51 26.69 10.21
C SER A 156 5.67 26.42 9.25
N GLU A 157 6.69 27.29 9.23
CA GLU A 157 7.86 27.12 8.35
C GLU A 157 8.65 25.83 8.63
N CYS A 158 8.81 25.48 9.91
CA CYS A 158 9.44 24.24 10.32
C CYS A 158 8.60 23.02 9.92
N ALA A 159 7.28 23.08 10.06
CA ALA A 159 6.37 22.02 9.60
C ALA A 159 6.48 21.82 8.09
N ASP A 160 6.39 22.91 7.31
CA ASP A 160 6.45 22.90 5.85
C ASP A 160 7.78 22.33 5.34
N THR A 161 8.89 22.67 6.00
CA THR A 161 10.22 22.15 5.66
C THR A 161 10.29 20.63 5.84
N LEU A 162 9.76 20.13 6.96
CA LEU A 162 9.74 18.71 7.26
C LEU A 162 8.79 17.95 6.32
N GLU A 163 7.60 18.51 6.09
CA GLU A 163 6.63 17.97 5.16
C GLU A 163 7.19 17.89 3.74
N LYS A 164 7.89 18.93 3.28
CA LYS A 164 8.56 18.93 1.97
C LYS A 164 9.63 17.83 1.87
N ALA A 165 10.51 17.73 2.86
CA ALA A 165 11.55 16.70 2.88
C ALA A 165 10.96 15.28 2.86
N ILE A 166 9.86 15.07 3.60
CA ILE A 166 9.14 13.80 3.61
C ILE A 166 8.51 13.53 2.25
N ASN A 167 7.80 14.50 1.66
CA ASN A 167 7.18 14.37 0.34
C ASN A 167 8.20 14.01 -0.74
N GLU A 168 9.35 14.70 -0.77
CA GLU A 168 10.44 14.42 -1.73
C GLU A 168 10.96 13.00 -1.58
N ALA A 169 11.16 12.53 -0.34
CA ALA A 169 11.62 11.18 -0.08
C ALA A 169 10.55 10.11 -0.41
N PHE A 170 9.26 10.41 -0.19
CA PHE A 170 8.16 9.55 -0.64
C PHE A 170 8.14 9.40 -2.16
N ASP A 171 8.23 10.51 -2.89
CA ASP A 171 8.19 10.49 -4.36
C ASP A 171 9.38 9.70 -4.96
N GLU A 172 10.51 9.67 -4.25
CA GLU A 172 11.69 8.94 -4.69
C GLU A 172 11.69 7.45 -4.30
N LEU A 173 11.22 7.11 -3.09
CA LEU A 173 11.42 5.79 -2.47
C LEU A 173 10.16 4.92 -2.39
N TYR A 174 8.97 5.53 -2.45
CA TYR A 174 7.72 4.79 -2.35
C TYR A 174 7.25 4.35 -3.74
N TRP A 175 6.64 3.15 -3.80
CA TRP A 175 5.89 2.56 -4.92
C TRP A 175 5.60 3.49 -6.08
N LYS A 176 6.41 3.43 -7.13
CA LYS A 176 6.27 4.29 -8.30
C LYS A 176 5.14 3.78 -9.18
N GLU A 177 4.56 4.69 -9.95
CA GLU A 177 3.65 4.30 -11.01
C GLU A 177 4.31 3.24 -11.91
N GLY A 178 3.57 2.17 -12.20
CA GLY A 178 4.04 1.05 -13.02
C GLY A 178 4.78 -0.05 -12.23
N ASP A 179 5.18 0.18 -10.98
CA ASP A 179 5.79 -0.87 -10.16
C ASP A 179 4.80 -2.02 -9.95
N THR A 180 5.31 -3.25 -10.02
CA THR A 180 4.49 -4.45 -9.83
C THR A 180 4.35 -4.77 -8.34
N VAL A 181 3.11 -4.81 -7.88
CA VAL A 181 2.71 -5.33 -6.57
C VAL A 181 2.27 -6.78 -6.70
N PHE A 182 2.39 -7.53 -5.61
CA PHE A 182 1.87 -8.89 -5.53
C PHE A 182 1.17 -9.15 -4.19
N PHE A 183 0.20 -10.06 -4.22
CA PHE A 183 -0.43 -10.66 -3.05
C PHE A 183 -0.44 -12.18 -3.23
N GLU A 184 0.04 -12.91 -2.23
CA GLU A 184 0.04 -14.37 -2.19
C GLU A 184 -0.92 -14.83 -1.10
N TRP A 185 -1.80 -15.77 -1.47
CA TRP A 185 -2.64 -16.50 -0.54
C TRP A 185 -2.27 -17.98 -0.54
N VAL A 186 -2.45 -18.62 0.61
CA VAL A 186 -2.46 -20.07 0.73
C VAL A 186 -3.89 -20.51 1.05
N ILE A 187 -4.38 -21.48 0.27
CA ILE A 187 -5.62 -22.21 0.55
C ILE A 187 -5.24 -23.48 1.30
N HIS A 188 -5.81 -23.67 2.49
CA HIS A 188 -5.54 -24.85 3.29
C HIS A 188 -6.14 -26.12 2.66
N SER A 189 -5.64 -27.29 3.04
CA SER A 189 -6.06 -28.58 2.48
C SER A 189 -7.56 -28.91 2.63
N SER A 190 -8.29 -28.22 3.51
CA SER A 190 -9.76 -28.34 3.58
C SER A 190 -10.49 -27.67 2.40
N GLY A 191 -9.81 -26.82 1.64
CA GLY A 191 -10.35 -26.09 0.49
C GLY A 191 -11.35 -24.97 0.81
N GLN A 192 -11.65 -24.73 2.09
CA GLN A 192 -12.70 -23.77 2.50
C GLN A 192 -12.15 -22.44 3.00
N ASN A 193 -10.90 -22.39 3.45
CA ASN A 193 -10.29 -21.22 4.06
C ASN A 193 -8.98 -20.88 3.36
N PHE A 194 -8.69 -19.59 3.30
CA PHE A 194 -7.45 -19.06 2.76
C PHE A 194 -6.95 -17.88 3.61
N GLU A 195 -5.66 -17.62 3.57
CA GLU A 195 -5.03 -16.49 4.25
C GLU A 195 -3.97 -15.84 3.38
N VAL A 196 -3.77 -14.52 3.55
CA VAL A 196 -2.67 -13.79 2.90
C VAL A 196 -1.38 -14.20 3.59
N THR A 197 -0.47 -14.84 2.87
CA THR A 197 0.84 -15.25 3.40
C THR A 197 1.92 -14.23 3.07
N ARG A 198 1.81 -13.56 1.92
CA ARG A 198 2.79 -12.57 1.47
C ARG A 198 2.10 -11.44 0.74
N PHE A 199 2.66 -10.25 0.88
CA PHE A 199 2.32 -9.13 0.04
C PHE A 199 3.56 -8.25 -0.14
N GLY A 200 3.65 -7.55 -1.25
CA GLY A 200 4.68 -6.53 -1.43
C GLY A 200 4.79 -6.02 -2.86
N ALA A 201 5.91 -5.39 -3.14
CA ALA A 201 6.31 -4.93 -4.47
C ALA A 201 7.83 -4.95 -4.58
N ALA A 202 8.37 -4.92 -5.80
CA ALA A 202 9.81 -4.90 -6.02
C ALA A 202 10.52 -3.71 -5.34
N THR A 203 9.86 -2.55 -5.32
CA THR A 203 10.36 -1.29 -4.73
C THR A 203 9.75 -1.01 -3.36
N MET A 204 9.15 -2.01 -2.72
CA MET A 204 8.42 -1.77 -1.48
C MET A 204 9.34 -1.32 -0.34
N PRO A 205 9.06 -0.15 0.25
CA PRO A 205 9.64 0.27 1.52
C PRO A 205 9.50 -0.84 2.57
N THR A 206 10.60 -1.22 3.20
CA THR A 206 10.55 -2.17 4.33
C THR A 206 9.66 -1.61 5.45
N GLY A 207 8.78 -2.44 6.00
CA GLY A 207 7.96 -2.09 7.18
C GLY A 207 6.53 -1.60 6.92
N ILE A 208 6.06 -1.56 5.67
CA ILE A 208 4.63 -1.38 5.41
C ILE A 208 3.89 -2.68 5.76
N SER A 209 2.99 -2.63 6.74
CA SER A 209 2.13 -3.75 7.09
C SER A 209 0.97 -3.92 6.11
N LEU A 210 0.45 -5.14 5.96
CA LEU A 210 -0.73 -5.43 5.12
C LEU A 210 -1.93 -4.54 5.45
N ASP A 211 -2.27 -4.35 6.73
CA ASP A 211 -3.39 -3.47 7.16
C ASP A 211 -3.28 -2.05 6.59
N ARG A 212 -2.07 -1.48 6.59
CA ARG A 212 -1.83 -0.13 6.03
C ARG A 212 -1.99 -0.10 4.53
N ALA A 213 -1.52 -1.14 3.84
CA ALA A 213 -1.70 -1.25 2.40
C ALA A 213 -3.18 -1.38 2.03
N LEU A 214 -3.93 -2.18 2.78
CA LEU A 214 -5.38 -2.31 2.59
C LEU A 214 -6.10 -0.99 2.88
N LYS A 215 -5.74 -0.23 3.92
CA LYS A 215 -6.34 1.10 4.15
C LYS A 215 -6.17 2.05 2.96
N ALA A 216 -5.02 2.03 2.31
CA ALA A 216 -4.79 2.84 1.11
C ALA A 216 -5.61 2.33 -0.08
N VAL A 217 -5.57 1.02 -0.34
CA VAL A 217 -6.33 0.37 -1.43
C VAL A 217 -7.84 0.60 -1.27
N TYR A 218 -8.38 0.52 -0.05
CA TYR A 218 -9.81 0.76 0.19
C TYR A 218 -10.19 2.23 0.26
N SER A 219 -9.23 3.16 0.31
CA SER A 219 -9.51 4.60 0.28
C SER A 219 -9.73 5.16 -1.12
N VAL A 220 -9.47 4.37 -2.17
CA VAL A 220 -9.68 4.78 -3.56
C VAL A 220 -11.01 4.30 -4.15
N GLU A 221 -11.77 3.45 -3.47
CA GLU A 221 -13.08 2.98 -3.97
C GLU A 221 -14.20 4.01 -3.80
#